data_AF-A0A7W1R7K9-F1
#
_entry.id   AF-A0A7W1R7K9-F1
#
_cell.length_a   1.000
_cell.length_b   1.000
_cell.length_c   1.000
_cell.angle_alpha   90.00
_cell.angle_beta   90.00
_cell.angle_gamma   90.00
#
_symmetry.space_group_name_H-M   'P 1'
#
loop_
_entity.id
_entity.type
_entity.pdbx_description
1 polymer ?
#
loop_
_entity_poly.entity_id
_entity_poly.type
_entity_poly.pdbx_seq_one_letter_code
_entity_poly.pdbx_strand_id
1 'polypeptide(L)'
;MLQRISLISDLQTLEAKAGQLEKPLARASAKAEIADAAWTLDKDWAKKLLQEAYELTFPSEEVQAILRQRPIGSIPTSLSPTDRARSAARQRVMSIASRDKIFSEQLVQTGAKQLGRWEEHLRYSELASSAVERGDKEDAARYIRQAFEAEPTQFDMGLPIYDLAAQDRAAADKVIIQYIERLNSVPLSFRDGGKARVLLMLNMLMHPSPVYPETRGRQIPPPSPAVTRAYLGYMLNLIAQDEQREPGSIKSWRGLLLALWPSFKKYAPELTERFRELELLSRK
;
A
#
# COMPACT_ATOMS: atom_id res chain seq x y z
N MET A 1 7.79 40.71 12.80
CA MET A 1 8.95 40.56 11.88
C MET A 1 10.20 40.11 12.63
N LEU A 2 10.64 40.81 13.69
CA LEU A 2 11.81 40.43 14.51
C LEU A 2 11.72 39.02 15.14
N GLN A 3 10.55 38.64 15.70
CA GLN A 3 10.35 37.30 16.28
C GLN A 3 10.47 36.17 15.25
N ARG A 4 10.00 36.37 14.02
CA ARG A 4 10.13 35.40 12.92
C ARG A 4 11.59 35.18 12.53
N ILE A 5 12.37 36.26 12.44
CA ILE A 5 13.80 36.18 12.10
C ILE A 5 14.59 35.47 13.20
N SER A 6 14.30 35.78 14.48
CA SER A 6 14.92 35.10 15.62
C SER A 6 14.64 33.59 15.58
N LEU A 7 13.39 33.19 15.35
CA LEU A 7 13.02 31.78 15.29
C LEU A 7 13.68 31.02 14.14
N ILE A 8 13.81 31.66 12.96
CA ILE A 8 14.56 31.07 11.84
C ILE A 8 16.03 30.89 12.22
N SER A 9 16.66 31.88 12.85
CA SER A 9 18.05 31.80 13.31
C SER A 9 18.26 30.69 14.35
N ASP A 10 17.31 30.50 15.26
CA ASP A 10 17.35 29.43 16.25
C ASP A 10 17.27 28.05 15.59
N LEU A 11 16.35 27.89 14.62
CA LEU A 11 16.21 26.66 13.84
C LEU A 11 17.47 26.36 13.00
N GLN A 12 18.08 27.38 12.39
CA GLN A 12 19.34 27.22 11.65
C GLN A 12 20.48 26.79 12.56
N THR A 13 20.52 27.31 13.79
CA THR A 13 21.50 26.88 14.80
C THR A 13 21.28 25.42 15.22
N LEU A 14 20.01 25.01 15.38
CA LEU A 14 19.66 23.61 15.65
C LEU A 14 20.04 22.69 14.49
N GLU A 15 19.86 23.14 13.25
CA GLU A 15 20.25 22.39 12.05
C GLU A 15 21.77 22.17 11.99
N ALA A 16 22.56 23.24 12.24
CA ALA A 16 24.00 23.15 12.29
C ALA A 16 24.49 22.17 13.38
N LYS A 17 23.85 22.18 14.56
CA LYS A 17 24.13 21.22 15.64
C LYS A 17 23.71 19.80 15.27
N ALA A 18 22.55 19.63 14.64
CA ALA A 18 22.09 18.33 14.15
C ALA A 18 23.08 17.74 13.12
N GLY A 19 23.72 18.59 12.30
CA GLY A 19 24.78 18.19 11.38
C GLY A 19 25.97 17.48 12.04
N GLN A 20 26.21 17.71 13.33
CA GLN A 20 27.29 17.08 14.11
C GLN A 20 26.94 15.68 14.63
N LEU A 21 25.69 15.22 14.48
CA LEU A 21 25.28 13.88 14.89
C LEU A 21 25.93 12.81 13.99
N GLU A 22 26.67 11.88 14.58
CA GLU A 22 27.41 10.85 13.84
C GLU A 22 26.47 9.96 12.99
N LYS A 23 25.35 9.54 13.57
CA LYS A 23 24.44 8.56 12.97
C LYS A 23 23.53 9.21 11.92
N PRO A 24 23.51 8.73 10.65
CA PRO A 24 22.67 9.28 9.59
C PRO A 24 21.18 9.34 9.95
N LEU A 25 20.66 8.31 10.63
CA LEU A 25 19.24 8.29 11.02
C LEU A 25 18.90 9.30 12.12
N ALA A 26 19.84 9.62 13.01
CA ALA A 26 19.64 10.68 14.00
C ALA A 26 19.59 12.06 13.31
N ARG A 27 20.44 12.26 12.30
CA ARG A 27 20.40 13.46 11.44
C ARG A 27 19.08 13.56 10.66
N ALA A 28 18.63 12.46 10.07
CA ALA A 28 17.36 12.41 9.34
C ALA A 28 16.18 12.82 10.23
N SER A 29 16.05 12.21 11.41
CA SER A 29 14.99 12.55 12.36
C SER A 29 15.06 14.01 12.82
N ALA A 30 16.25 14.50 13.18
CA ALA A 30 16.42 15.90 13.58
C ALA A 30 16.04 16.87 12.47
N LYS A 31 16.49 16.62 11.23
CA LYS A 31 16.13 17.43 10.05
C LYS A 31 14.63 17.42 9.79
N ALA A 32 13.96 16.28 9.95
CA ALA A 32 12.51 16.20 9.79
C ALA A 32 11.77 17.07 10.81
N GLU A 33 12.14 17.03 12.10
CA GLU A 33 11.50 17.86 13.13
C GLU A 33 11.80 19.36 12.94
N ILE A 34 13.02 19.72 12.55
CA ILE A 34 13.38 21.12 12.22
C ILE A 34 12.56 21.58 11.00
N ALA A 35 12.41 20.73 9.99
CA ALA A 35 11.62 21.07 8.81
C ALA A 35 10.13 21.25 9.14
N ASP A 36 9.58 20.47 10.06
CA ASP A 36 8.21 20.66 10.54
C ASP A 36 8.03 22.06 11.15
N ALA A 37 8.93 22.43 12.07
CA ALA A 37 8.93 23.75 12.70
C ALA A 37 9.18 24.89 11.70
N ALA A 38 10.03 24.67 10.70
CA ALA A 38 10.36 25.64 9.66
C ALA A 38 9.26 25.80 8.61
N TRP A 39 8.33 24.85 8.47
CA TRP A 39 7.40 24.74 7.34
C TRP A 39 6.60 26.03 7.05
N THR A 40 6.16 26.72 8.09
CA THR A 40 5.38 27.97 7.98
C THR A 40 6.25 29.23 7.96
N LEU A 41 7.54 29.10 8.29
CA LEU A 41 8.50 30.20 8.39
C LEU A 41 9.29 30.36 7.10
N ASP A 42 9.75 29.25 6.53
CA ASP A 42 10.49 29.14 5.28
C ASP A 42 10.21 27.77 4.65
N LYS A 43 9.24 27.74 3.75
CA LYS A 43 8.74 26.49 3.14
C LYS A 43 9.78 25.85 2.22
N ASP A 44 10.58 26.64 1.50
CA ASP A 44 11.57 26.10 0.57
C ASP A 44 12.75 25.49 1.33
N TRP A 45 13.17 26.12 2.41
CA TRP A 45 14.16 25.54 3.32
C TRP A 45 13.64 24.27 3.99
N ALA A 46 12.39 24.26 4.46
CA ALA A 46 11.78 23.06 5.04
C ALA A 46 11.73 21.89 4.04
N LYS A 47 11.35 22.14 2.77
CA LYS A 47 11.40 21.13 1.71
C LYS A 47 12.81 20.59 1.49
N LYS A 48 13.81 21.45 1.45
CA LYS A 48 15.21 21.04 1.32
C LYS A 48 15.64 20.13 2.48
N LEU A 49 15.29 20.49 3.71
CA LEU A 49 15.58 19.66 4.89
C LEU A 49 14.89 18.30 4.84
N LEU A 50 13.63 18.23 4.39
CA LEU A 50 12.91 16.97 4.24
C LEU A 50 13.52 16.09 3.14
N GLN A 51 13.94 16.67 2.02
CA GLN A 51 14.65 15.93 0.96
C GLN A 51 15.95 15.31 1.51
N GLU A 52 16.78 16.11 2.17
CA GLU A 52 18.03 15.64 2.79
C GLU A 52 17.75 14.56 3.86
N ALA A 53 16.73 14.76 4.69
CA ALA A 53 16.32 13.78 5.69
C ALA A 53 15.89 12.46 5.04
N TYR A 54 15.13 12.52 3.94
CA TYR A 54 14.67 11.35 3.21
C TYR A 54 15.84 10.54 2.66
N GLU A 55 16.80 11.22 2.02
CA GLU A 55 18.00 10.60 1.44
C GLU A 55 18.88 9.91 2.49
N LEU A 56 19.01 10.51 3.68
CA LEU A 56 19.74 9.93 4.81
C LEU A 56 19.12 8.62 5.35
N THR A 57 17.87 8.31 4.98
CA THR A 57 17.22 7.05 5.37
C THR A 57 17.55 5.87 4.46
N PHE A 58 18.16 6.12 3.30
CA PHE A 58 18.47 5.05 2.37
C PHE A 58 19.56 4.13 2.94
N PRO A 59 19.45 2.80 2.74
CA PRO A 59 20.50 1.86 3.13
C PRO A 59 21.70 2.00 2.19
N SER A 60 22.73 1.16 2.36
CA SER A 60 23.89 1.19 1.45
C SER A 60 23.47 0.88 0.00
N GLU A 61 24.29 1.29 -0.97
CA GLU A 61 23.99 1.12 -2.40
C GLU A 61 23.83 -0.36 -2.77
N GLU A 62 24.57 -1.27 -2.14
CA GLU A 62 24.40 -2.71 -2.41
C GLU A 62 23.00 -3.18 -2.01
N VAL A 63 22.50 -2.73 -0.86
CA VAL A 63 21.13 -3.04 -0.41
C VAL A 63 20.09 -2.37 -1.30
N GLN A 64 20.32 -1.11 -1.71
CA GLN A 64 19.45 -0.41 -2.67
C GLN A 64 19.34 -1.17 -3.99
N ALA A 65 20.46 -1.64 -4.54
CA ALA A 65 20.48 -2.45 -5.76
C ALA A 65 19.63 -3.72 -5.65
N ILE A 66 19.74 -4.44 -4.52
CA ILE A 66 18.92 -5.63 -4.24
C ILE A 66 17.43 -5.27 -4.16
N LEU A 67 17.08 -4.20 -3.43
CA LEU A 67 15.70 -3.78 -3.26
C LEU A 67 15.04 -3.35 -4.57
N ARG A 68 15.76 -2.62 -5.43
CA ARG A 68 15.28 -2.19 -6.76
C ARG A 68 14.92 -3.35 -7.68
N GLN A 69 15.63 -4.46 -7.57
CA GLN A 69 15.45 -5.64 -8.43
C GLN A 69 14.38 -6.61 -7.89
N ARG A 70 13.76 -6.31 -6.75
CA ARG A 70 12.81 -7.22 -6.10
C ARG A 70 11.61 -7.49 -7.01
N PRO A 71 11.32 -8.77 -7.32
CA PRO A 71 10.15 -9.15 -8.13
C PRO A 71 8.82 -8.82 -7.43
N ILE A 72 7.78 -8.60 -8.24
CA ILE A 72 6.40 -8.54 -7.75
C ILE A 72 6.06 -9.83 -7.01
N GLY A 73 5.33 -9.71 -5.89
CA GLY A 73 4.95 -10.89 -5.12
C GLY A 73 6.00 -11.39 -4.14
N SER A 74 7.21 -10.80 -4.08
CA SER A 74 8.29 -11.27 -3.21
C SER A 74 7.94 -11.19 -1.73
N ILE A 75 8.40 -12.16 -0.94
CA ILE A 75 8.22 -12.20 0.53
C ILE A 75 8.80 -10.94 1.18
N PRO A 76 8.06 -10.25 2.08
CA PRO A 76 8.60 -9.15 2.88
C PRO A 76 9.93 -9.50 3.52
N THR A 77 10.93 -8.63 3.35
CA THR A 77 12.19 -8.79 4.07
C THR A 77 11.93 -8.62 5.57
N SER A 78 12.44 -9.53 6.39
CA SER A 78 12.42 -9.33 7.84
C SER A 78 13.18 -8.05 8.18
N LEU A 79 12.52 -7.12 8.85
CA LEU A 79 13.09 -5.80 9.12
C LEU A 79 14.03 -5.89 10.34
N SER A 80 15.31 -5.60 10.11
CA SER A 80 16.24 -5.37 11.22
C SER A 80 15.76 -4.17 12.07
N PRO A 81 16.22 -4.01 13.32
CA PRO A 81 15.97 -2.79 14.10
C PRO A 81 16.35 -1.52 13.34
N THR A 82 17.44 -1.57 12.56
CA THR A 82 17.88 -0.45 11.72
C THR A 82 16.90 -0.16 10.59
N ASP A 83 16.34 -1.18 9.94
CA ASP A 83 15.37 -0.98 8.86
C ASP A 83 14.05 -0.44 9.39
N ARG A 84 13.64 -0.85 10.59
CA ARG A 84 12.50 -0.25 11.29
C ARG A 84 12.74 1.23 11.57
N ALA A 85 13.94 1.60 12.04
CA ALA A 85 14.30 3.00 12.27
C ALA A 85 14.32 3.82 10.97
N ARG A 86 14.84 3.26 9.86
CA ARG A 86 14.76 3.89 8.53
C ARG A 86 13.32 4.15 8.11
N SER A 87 12.46 3.13 8.25
CA SER A 87 11.04 3.23 7.90
C SER A 87 10.33 4.29 8.73
N ALA A 88 10.57 4.35 10.05
CA ALA A 88 9.99 5.34 10.93
C ALA A 88 10.42 6.77 10.56
N ALA A 89 11.72 6.97 10.26
CA ALA A 89 12.22 8.27 9.81
C ALA A 89 11.58 8.68 8.46
N ARG A 90 11.47 7.76 7.50
CA ARG A 90 10.79 8.03 6.21
C ARG A 90 9.32 8.38 6.40
N GLN A 91 8.60 7.63 7.23
CA GLN A 91 7.20 7.89 7.53
C GLN A 91 7.02 9.29 8.13
N ARG A 92 7.90 9.71 9.04
CA ARG A 92 7.86 11.06 9.61
C ARG A 92 8.11 12.14 8.55
N VAL A 93 9.10 11.95 7.68
CA VAL A 93 9.35 12.86 6.55
C VAL A 93 8.11 12.97 5.65
N MET A 94 7.52 11.84 5.26
CA MET A 94 6.34 11.81 4.40
C MET A 94 5.11 12.45 5.04
N SER A 95 4.90 12.24 6.34
CA SER A 95 3.82 12.88 7.10
C SER A 95 3.87 14.41 6.97
N ILE A 96 5.05 15.01 7.13
CA ILE A 96 5.26 16.46 7.00
C ILE A 96 5.13 16.88 5.52
N ALA A 97 5.78 16.15 4.61
CA ALA A 97 5.77 16.44 3.18
C ALA A 97 4.36 16.39 2.58
N SER A 98 3.45 15.56 3.12
CA SER A 98 2.07 15.39 2.65
C SER A 98 1.23 16.68 2.67
N ARG A 99 1.71 17.73 3.36
CA ARG A 99 1.14 19.09 3.34
C ARG A 99 1.30 19.78 1.97
N ASP A 100 2.17 19.27 1.10
CA ASP A 100 2.39 19.74 -0.26
C ASP A 100 2.40 18.55 -1.22
N LYS A 101 1.31 18.38 -1.99
CA LYS A 101 1.06 17.21 -2.84
C LYS A 101 2.21 16.98 -3.83
N ILE A 102 2.62 18.03 -4.54
CA ILE A 102 3.67 17.98 -5.55
C ILE A 102 5.00 17.53 -4.91
N PHE A 103 5.36 18.13 -3.78
CA PHE A 103 6.60 17.78 -3.09
C PHE A 103 6.58 16.34 -2.55
N SER A 104 5.47 15.91 -1.94
CA SER A 104 5.35 14.54 -1.44
C SER A 104 5.48 13.50 -2.56
N GLU A 105 4.91 13.77 -3.75
CA GLU A 105 5.05 12.90 -4.92
C GLU A 105 6.49 12.86 -5.44
N GLN A 106 7.22 13.97 -5.41
CA GLN A 106 8.65 13.99 -5.74
C GLN A 106 9.47 13.09 -4.80
N LEU A 107 9.15 13.07 -3.50
CA LEU A 107 9.77 12.15 -2.55
C LEU A 107 9.43 10.69 -2.86
N VAL A 108 8.17 10.38 -3.22
CA VAL A 108 7.79 9.03 -3.67
C VAL A 108 8.62 8.60 -4.87
N GLN A 109 8.78 9.46 -5.88
CA GLN A 109 9.58 9.17 -7.07
C GLN A 109 11.07 8.96 -6.74
N THR A 110 11.60 9.74 -5.80
CA THR A 110 12.97 9.56 -5.29
C THR A 110 13.11 8.20 -4.61
N GLY A 111 12.17 7.85 -3.73
CA GLY A 111 12.16 6.55 -3.04
C GLY A 111 12.01 5.37 -4.00
N ALA A 112 11.12 5.48 -4.99
CA ALA A 112 10.93 4.48 -6.03
C ALA A 112 12.21 4.24 -6.83
N LYS A 113 12.93 5.32 -7.20
CA LYS A 113 14.20 5.24 -7.93
C LYS A 113 15.30 4.54 -7.13
N GLN A 114 15.34 4.73 -5.82
CA GLN A 114 16.41 4.21 -4.96
C GLN A 114 16.11 2.85 -4.34
N LEU A 115 14.85 2.60 -3.98
CA LEU A 115 14.41 1.42 -3.22
C LEU A 115 13.45 0.53 -4.00
N GLY A 116 12.98 0.96 -5.17
CA GLY A 116 12.13 0.20 -6.05
C GLY A 116 10.64 0.25 -5.71
N ARG A 117 9.88 -0.58 -6.44
CA ARG A 117 8.41 -0.65 -6.41
C ARG A 117 7.81 -0.90 -5.03
N TRP A 118 8.54 -1.60 -4.17
CA TRP A 118 8.05 -1.90 -2.82
C TRP A 118 7.90 -0.63 -1.99
N GLU A 119 8.89 0.25 -2.07
CA GLU A 119 8.85 1.54 -1.38
C GLU A 119 7.83 2.47 -2.03
N GLU A 120 7.76 2.50 -3.37
CA GLU A 120 6.77 3.29 -4.12
C GLU A 120 5.34 3.00 -3.64
N HIS A 121 5.01 1.70 -3.55
CA HIS A 121 3.75 1.24 -2.99
C HIS A 121 3.50 1.77 -1.57
N LEU A 122 4.45 1.58 -0.66
CA LEU A 122 4.29 1.98 0.73
C LEU A 122 4.02 3.49 0.85
N ARG A 123 4.76 4.31 0.09
CA ARG A 123 4.60 5.77 0.15
C ARG A 123 3.27 6.22 -0.45
N TYR A 124 2.82 5.63 -1.54
CA TYR A 124 1.49 5.94 -2.07
C TYR A 124 0.37 5.47 -1.14
N SER A 125 0.51 4.31 -0.47
CA SER A 125 -0.46 3.87 0.55
C SER A 125 -0.54 4.85 1.73
N GLU A 126 0.58 5.38 2.22
CA GLU A 126 0.61 6.41 3.27
C GLU A 126 -0.02 7.74 2.81
N LEU A 127 0.25 8.18 1.58
CA LEU A 127 -0.37 9.37 1.00
C LEU A 127 -1.88 9.18 0.80
N ALA A 128 -2.32 7.97 0.45
CA ALA A 128 -3.73 7.64 0.37
C ALA A 128 -4.43 7.79 1.72
N SER A 129 -3.90 7.17 2.80
CA SER A 129 -4.46 7.33 4.14
C SER A 129 -4.48 8.79 4.58
N SER A 130 -3.39 9.53 4.36
CA SER A 130 -3.32 10.97 4.67
C SER A 130 -4.36 11.80 3.89
N ALA A 131 -4.63 11.43 2.63
CA ALA A 131 -5.66 12.08 1.82
C ALA A 131 -7.07 11.77 2.36
N VAL A 132 -7.34 10.51 2.76
CA VAL A 132 -8.62 10.13 3.37
C VAL A 132 -8.85 10.85 4.71
N GLU A 133 -7.82 10.98 5.55
CA GLU A 133 -7.91 11.73 6.82
C GLU A 133 -8.29 13.20 6.61
N ARG A 134 -7.86 13.79 5.49
CA ARG A 134 -8.23 15.16 5.10
C ARG A 134 -9.55 15.26 4.32
N GLY A 135 -10.23 14.14 4.09
CA GLY A 135 -11.45 14.06 3.28
C GLY A 135 -11.24 14.23 1.77
N ASP A 136 -9.99 14.15 1.30
CA ASP A 136 -9.63 14.25 -0.12
C ASP A 136 -9.76 12.88 -0.81
N LYS A 137 -11.01 12.54 -1.12
CA LYS A 137 -11.39 11.23 -1.67
C LYS A 137 -10.82 10.98 -3.07
N GLU A 138 -10.64 12.03 -3.86
CA GLU A 138 -10.13 11.91 -5.23
C GLU A 138 -8.65 11.54 -5.23
N ASP A 139 -7.83 12.25 -4.44
CA ASP A 139 -6.42 11.91 -4.29
C ASP A 139 -6.22 10.61 -3.53
N ALA A 140 -7.05 10.31 -2.53
CA ALA A 140 -7.02 8.99 -1.89
C ALA A 140 -7.19 7.86 -2.92
N ALA A 141 -8.23 7.94 -3.76
CA ALA A 141 -8.46 6.95 -4.79
C ALA A 141 -7.30 6.89 -5.80
N ARG A 142 -6.71 8.03 -6.16
CA ARG A 142 -5.55 8.10 -7.07
C ARG A 142 -4.32 7.43 -6.46
N TYR A 143 -3.98 7.76 -5.22
CA TYR A 143 -2.83 7.18 -4.54
C TYR A 143 -2.98 5.68 -4.30
N ILE A 144 -4.19 5.18 -3.99
CA ILE A 144 -4.42 3.73 -3.90
C ILE A 144 -4.13 3.05 -5.25
N ARG A 145 -4.56 3.65 -6.38
CA ARG A 145 -4.25 3.12 -7.72
C ARG A 145 -2.76 3.05 -7.97
N GLN A 146 -2.05 4.15 -7.71
CA GLN A 146 -0.60 4.22 -7.89
C GLN A 146 0.13 3.18 -7.01
N ALA A 147 -0.36 2.93 -5.79
CA ALA A 147 0.20 1.90 -4.91
C ALA A 147 0.05 0.49 -5.48
N PHE A 148 -1.14 0.11 -5.98
CA PHE A 148 -1.32 -1.24 -6.55
C PHE A 148 -0.70 -1.40 -7.94
N GLU A 149 -0.53 -0.32 -8.68
CA GLU A 149 0.16 -0.35 -9.97
C GLU A 149 1.64 -0.71 -9.79
N ALA A 150 2.27 -0.14 -8.75
CA ALA A 150 3.65 -0.40 -8.35
C ALA A 150 3.84 -1.84 -7.82
N GLU A 151 3.05 -2.22 -6.80
CA GLU A 151 3.15 -3.54 -6.18
C GLU A 151 1.78 -4.03 -5.65
N PRO A 152 1.01 -4.81 -6.43
CA PRO A 152 -0.35 -5.18 -6.07
C PRO A 152 -0.44 -6.28 -5.00
N THR A 153 0.67 -6.91 -4.61
CA THR A 153 0.65 -8.08 -3.71
C THR A 153 0.93 -7.76 -2.25
N GLN A 154 1.18 -6.49 -1.94
CA GLN A 154 1.42 -6.01 -0.60
C GLN A 154 0.12 -5.86 0.21
N PHE A 155 0.22 -6.14 1.50
CA PHE A 155 -0.93 -6.19 2.41
C PHE A 155 -1.44 -4.80 2.81
N ASP A 156 -0.55 -3.80 2.85
CA ASP A 156 -0.82 -2.48 3.44
C ASP A 156 -1.85 -1.64 2.66
N MET A 157 -2.31 -2.08 1.47
CA MET A 157 -3.40 -1.41 0.74
C MET A 157 -4.79 -1.65 1.28
N GLY A 158 -5.00 -2.70 2.08
CA GLY A 158 -6.31 -2.96 2.66
C GLY A 158 -6.83 -1.76 3.45
N LEU A 159 -5.95 -1.13 4.23
CA LEU A 159 -6.24 0.02 5.09
C LEU A 159 -6.80 1.23 4.32
N PRO A 160 -6.09 1.85 3.36
CA PRO A 160 -6.60 3.03 2.68
C PRO A 160 -7.87 2.74 1.86
N ILE A 161 -8.06 1.51 1.35
CA ILE A 161 -9.31 1.13 0.66
C ILE A 161 -10.48 1.10 1.66
N TYR A 162 -10.27 0.59 2.88
CA TYR A 162 -11.28 0.62 3.93
C TYR A 162 -11.60 2.03 4.41
N ASP A 163 -10.57 2.86 4.57
CA ASP A 163 -10.73 4.25 4.93
C ASP A 163 -11.60 4.98 3.90
N LEU A 164 -11.29 4.78 2.62
CA LEU A 164 -12.10 5.33 1.53
C LEU A 164 -13.52 4.74 1.52
N ALA A 165 -13.68 3.43 1.72
CA ALA A 165 -14.99 2.78 1.72
C ALA A 165 -15.93 3.28 2.83
N ALA A 166 -15.37 3.62 4.01
CA ALA A 166 -16.12 4.18 5.12
C ALA A 166 -16.65 5.60 4.81
N GLN A 167 -15.95 6.37 3.97
CA GLN A 167 -16.34 7.74 3.61
C GLN A 167 -17.06 7.85 2.25
N ASP A 168 -16.75 6.96 1.32
CA ASP A 168 -17.24 6.92 -0.06
C ASP A 168 -17.13 5.49 -0.63
N ARG A 169 -18.18 4.70 -0.37
CA ARG A 169 -18.26 3.31 -0.83
C ARG A 169 -18.16 3.19 -2.35
N ALA A 170 -18.72 4.13 -3.12
CA ALA A 170 -18.73 4.06 -4.58
C ALA A 170 -17.34 4.33 -5.16
N ALA A 171 -16.59 5.26 -4.59
CA ALA A 171 -15.19 5.50 -4.97
C ALA A 171 -14.31 4.29 -4.63
N ALA A 172 -14.46 3.71 -3.44
CA ALA A 172 -13.74 2.51 -3.04
C ALA A 172 -14.06 1.30 -3.95
N ASP A 173 -15.32 1.12 -4.35
CA ASP A 173 -15.72 0.03 -5.25
C ASP A 173 -15.02 0.10 -6.61
N LYS A 174 -14.91 1.31 -7.19
CA LYS A 174 -14.16 1.51 -8.45
C LYS A 174 -12.71 1.08 -8.30
N VAL A 175 -12.07 1.48 -7.20
CA VAL A 175 -10.67 1.14 -6.90
C VAL A 175 -10.50 -0.36 -6.68
N ILE A 176 -11.42 -1.04 -5.99
CA ILE A 176 -11.35 -2.49 -5.79
C ILE A 176 -11.48 -3.24 -7.12
N ILE A 177 -12.38 -2.82 -8.01
CA ILE A 177 -12.52 -3.43 -9.34
C ILE A 177 -11.22 -3.30 -10.13
N GLN A 178 -10.64 -2.08 -10.18
CA GLN A 178 -9.36 -1.84 -10.86
C GLN A 178 -8.22 -2.65 -10.25
N TYR A 179 -8.21 -2.81 -8.93
CA TYR A 179 -7.23 -3.65 -8.26
C TYR A 179 -7.37 -5.13 -8.67
N ILE A 180 -8.60 -5.66 -8.71
CA ILE A 180 -8.88 -7.03 -9.19
C ILE A 180 -8.46 -7.21 -10.66
N GLU A 181 -8.74 -6.22 -11.50
CA GLU A 181 -8.30 -6.21 -12.91
C GLU A 181 -6.78 -6.26 -13.01
N ARG A 182 -6.06 -5.45 -12.22
CA ARG A 182 -4.60 -5.47 -12.15
C ARG A 182 -4.08 -6.84 -11.74
N LEU A 183 -4.68 -7.47 -10.73
CA LEU A 183 -4.27 -8.80 -10.26
C LEU A 183 -4.37 -9.88 -11.33
N ASN A 184 -5.32 -9.80 -12.27
CA ASN A 184 -5.41 -10.78 -13.37
C ASN A 184 -4.16 -10.77 -14.27
N SER A 185 -3.39 -9.67 -14.29
CA SER A 185 -2.15 -9.54 -15.07
C SER A 185 -0.88 -9.98 -14.33
N VAL A 186 -0.99 -10.36 -13.05
CA VAL A 186 0.17 -10.65 -12.20
C VAL A 186 0.30 -12.16 -11.99
N PRO A 187 1.46 -12.77 -12.33
CA PRO A 187 1.70 -14.16 -12.01
C PRO A 187 1.88 -14.33 -10.50
N LEU A 188 0.82 -14.74 -9.82
CA LEU A 188 0.88 -15.02 -8.38
C LEU A 188 1.49 -16.40 -8.13
N SER A 189 2.38 -16.46 -7.16
CA SER A 189 3.06 -17.67 -6.68
C SER A 189 2.80 -17.84 -5.18
N PHE A 190 2.54 -19.08 -4.76
CA PHE A 190 2.50 -19.43 -3.33
C PHE A 190 3.89 -19.45 -2.71
N ARG A 191 4.91 -19.85 -3.46
CA ARG A 191 6.31 -19.94 -3.00
C ARG A 191 6.84 -18.59 -2.53
N ASP A 192 6.41 -17.51 -3.18
CA ASP A 192 6.80 -16.14 -2.85
C ASP A 192 5.84 -15.46 -1.86
N GLY A 193 4.79 -16.18 -1.42
CA GLY A 193 3.77 -15.71 -0.48
C GLY A 193 2.81 -14.66 -1.04
N GLY A 194 3.05 -14.13 -2.25
CA GLY A 194 2.22 -13.11 -2.88
C GLY A 194 0.76 -13.55 -3.05
N LYS A 195 0.55 -14.81 -3.43
CA LYS A 195 -0.80 -15.36 -3.59
C LYS A 195 -1.61 -15.39 -2.30
N ALA A 196 -1.00 -15.86 -1.20
CA ALA A 196 -1.66 -15.92 0.10
C ALA A 196 -2.04 -14.51 0.60
N ARG A 197 -1.15 -13.52 0.41
CA ARG A 197 -1.43 -12.12 0.76
C ARG A 197 -2.58 -11.54 -0.05
N VAL A 198 -2.58 -11.76 -1.37
CA VAL A 198 -3.67 -11.30 -2.24
C VAL A 198 -5.01 -11.92 -1.85
N LEU A 199 -5.05 -13.23 -1.60
CA LEU A 199 -6.28 -13.92 -1.18
C LEU A 199 -6.80 -13.39 0.16
N LEU A 200 -5.91 -13.19 1.14
CA LEU A 200 -6.27 -12.62 2.43
C LEU A 200 -6.83 -11.20 2.26
N MET A 201 -6.16 -10.35 1.48
CA MET A 201 -6.59 -8.98 1.26
C MET A 201 -7.93 -8.91 0.52
N LEU A 202 -8.13 -9.72 -0.52
CA LEU A 202 -9.43 -9.79 -1.20
C LEU A 202 -10.53 -10.28 -0.26
N ASN A 203 -10.26 -11.32 0.53
CA ASN A 203 -11.23 -11.80 1.53
C ASN A 203 -11.61 -10.69 2.53
N MET A 204 -10.61 -9.96 3.02
CA MET A 204 -10.79 -8.80 3.88
C MET A 204 -11.68 -7.75 3.19
N LEU A 205 -11.35 -7.33 1.97
CA LEU A 205 -12.11 -6.32 1.23
C LEU A 205 -13.57 -6.76 0.95
N MET A 206 -13.78 -8.05 0.71
CA MET A 206 -15.11 -8.62 0.47
C MET A 206 -15.94 -8.80 1.74
N HIS A 207 -15.28 -9.04 2.86
CA HIS A 207 -15.90 -9.33 4.15
C HIS A 207 -15.29 -8.48 5.27
N PRO A 208 -15.56 -7.16 5.30
CA PRO A 208 -15.13 -6.30 6.40
C PRO A 208 -15.65 -6.87 7.73
N SER A 209 -14.75 -7.18 8.66
CA SER A 209 -15.08 -7.94 9.88
C SER A 209 -14.37 -7.37 11.10
N PRO A 210 -15.04 -7.19 12.25
CA PRO A 210 -14.42 -6.63 13.45
C PRO A 210 -13.29 -7.49 14.04
N VAL A 211 -13.13 -8.73 13.56
CA VAL A 211 -12.01 -9.62 13.91
C VAL A 211 -10.68 -9.03 13.44
N TYR A 212 -10.67 -8.37 12.30
CA TYR A 212 -9.47 -7.72 11.75
C TYR A 212 -9.21 -6.40 12.48
N PRO A 213 -7.98 -6.18 13.00
CA PRO A 213 -7.60 -4.90 13.63
C PRO A 213 -7.95 -3.67 12.78
N GLU A 214 -7.77 -3.77 11.47
CA GLU A 214 -7.94 -2.71 10.47
C GLU A 214 -9.39 -2.20 10.36
N THR A 215 -10.36 -3.06 10.69
CA THR A 215 -11.80 -2.78 10.57
C THR A 215 -12.51 -2.82 11.92
N ARG A 216 -11.79 -3.06 13.02
CA ARG A 216 -12.34 -3.11 14.37
C ARG A 216 -12.90 -1.76 14.79
N GLY A 217 -14.16 -1.74 15.22
CA GLY A 217 -14.85 -0.52 15.66
C GLY A 217 -15.26 0.43 14.53
N ARG A 218 -15.15 0.00 13.27
CA ARG A 218 -15.46 0.81 12.09
C ARG A 218 -16.73 0.30 11.40
N GLN A 219 -17.59 1.20 10.97
CA GLN A 219 -18.70 0.87 10.08
C GLN A 219 -18.23 0.99 8.63
N ILE A 220 -17.98 -0.15 8.00
CA ILE A 220 -17.58 -0.23 6.59
C ILE A 220 -18.73 -0.88 5.83
N PRO A 221 -19.39 -0.15 4.90
CA PRO A 221 -20.45 -0.73 4.10
C PRO A 221 -19.94 -1.91 3.26
N PRO A 222 -20.75 -2.96 3.07
CA PRO A 222 -20.37 -4.09 2.23
C PRO A 222 -20.12 -3.63 0.79
N PRO A 223 -19.26 -4.32 0.03
CA PRO A 223 -19.03 -3.99 -1.37
C PRO A 223 -20.29 -4.11 -2.23
N SER A 224 -20.35 -3.34 -3.32
CA SER A 224 -21.46 -3.47 -4.28
C SER A 224 -21.50 -4.82 -4.99
N PRO A 225 -22.65 -5.16 -5.62
CA PRO A 225 -22.76 -6.32 -6.49
C PRO A 225 -21.69 -6.37 -7.60
N ALA A 226 -21.28 -5.22 -8.15
CA ALA A 226 -20.27 -5.16 -9.20
C ALA A 226 -18.89 -5.62 -8.69
N VAL A 227 -18.49 -5.18 -7.49
CA VAL A 227 -17.26 -5.66 -6.84
C VAL A 227 -17.32 -7.15 -6.54
N THR A 228 -18.46 -7.62 -6.02
CA THR A 228 -18.65 -9.04 -5.71
C THR A 228 -18.55 -9.89 -6.97
N ARG A 229 -19.15 -9.44 -8.08
CA ARG A 229 -19.05 -10.08 -9.38
C ARG A 229 -17.61 -10.15 -9.89
N ALA A 230 -16.85 -9.05 -9.80
CA ALA A 230 -15.45 -9.00 -10.21
C ALA A 230 -14.58 -9.97 -9.38
N TYR A 231 -14.78 -9.99 -8.06
CA TYR A 231 -14.09 -10.91 -7.15
C TYR A 231 -14.37 -12.37 -7.49
N LEU A 232 -15.64 -12.72 -7.69
CA LEU A 232 -16.05 -14.08 -8.05
C LEU A 232 -15.42 -14.53 -9.39
N GLY A 233 -15.43 -13.66 -10.41
CA GLY A 233 -14.76 -13.93 -11.68
C GLY A 233 -13.25 -14.14 -11.53
N TYR A 234 -12.60 -13.31 -10.72
CA TYR A 234 -11.18 -13.46 -10.39
C TYR A 234 -10.88 -14.79 -9.68
N MET A 235 -11.70 -15.19 -8.72
CA MET A 235 -11.52 -16.47 -8.00
C MET A 235 -11.62 -17.67 -8.95
N LEU A 236 -12.56 -17.69 -9.91
CA LEU A 236 -12.62 -18.77 -10.91
C LEU A 236 -11.40 -18.77 -11.84
N ASN A 237 -10.94 -17.58 -12.24
CA ASN A 237 -9.72 -17.45 -13.04
C ASN A 237 -8.52 -18.03 -12.31
N LEU A 238 -8.34 -17.65 -11.04
CA LEU A 238 -7.22 -18.12 -10.23
C LEU A 238 -7.23 -19.63 -10.05
N ILE A 239 -8.40 -20.21 -9.71
CA ILE A 239 -8.55 -21.66 -9.53
C ILE A 239 -8.27 -22.41 -10.84
N ALA A 240 -8.78 -21.92 -11.97
CA ALA A 240 -8.53 -22.53 -13.27
C ALA A 240 -7.04 -22.44 -13.67
N GLN A 241 -6.39 -21.31 -13.41
CA GLN A 241 -4.96 -21.12 -13.69
C GLN A 241 -4.08 -22.03 -12.84
N ASP A 242 -4.43 -22.23 -11.57
CA ASP A 242 -3.70 -23.17 -10.72
C ASP A 242 -3.80 -24.59 -11.23
N GLU A 243 -5.00 -25.04 -11.59
CA GLU A 243 -5.21 -26.38 -12.13
C GLU A 243 -4.44 -26.61 -13.44
N GLN A 244 -4.33 -25.57 -14.27
CA GLN A 244 -3.50 -25.63 -15.50
C GLN A 244 -2.00 -25.72 -15.19
N ARG A 245 -1.52 -25.03 -14.14
CA ARG A 245 -0.10 -25.02 -13.76
C ARG A 245 0.30 -26.26 -12.99
N GLU A 246 -0.59 -26.76 -12.14
CA GLU A 246 -0.40 -27.92 -11.27
C GLU A 246 -1.68 -28.77 -11.31
N PRO A 247 -1.77 -29.73 -12.25
CA PRO A 247 -2.93 -30.61 -12.38
C PRO A 247 -3.24 -31.36 -11.08
N GLY A 248 -4.50 -31.31 -10.65
CA GLY A 248 -4.99 -31.86 -9.38
C GLY A 248 -5.03 -30.87 -8.22
N SER A 249 -4.46 -29.66 -8.37
CA SER A 249 -4.50 -28.62 -7.34
C SER A 249 -5.92 -28.14 -7.02
N ILE A 250 -6.87 -28.29 -7.96
CA ILE A 250 -8.28 -27.94 -7.78
C ILE A 250 -8.97 -28.66 -6.61
N LYS A 251 -8.44 -29.83 -6.19
CA LYS A 251 -8.93 -30.55 -5.00
C LYS A 251 -8.83 -29.70 -3.73
N SER A 252 -7.74 -28.95 -3.58
CA SER A 252 -7.52 -28.05 -2.45
C SER A 252 -8.49 -26.85 -2.43
N TRP A 253 -9.00 -26.47 -3.60
CA TRP A 253 -9.94 -25.36 -3.79
C TRP A 253 -11.40 -25.74 -3.56
N ARG A 254 -11.73 -27.04 -3.48
CA ARG A 254 -13.11 -27.52 -3.42
C ARG A 254 -13.92 -26.87 -2.30
N GLY A 255 -13.35 -26.76 -1.10
CA GLY A 255 -14.03 -26.14 0.05
C GLY A 255 -14.41 -24.69 -0.24
N LEU A 256 -13.49 -23.92 -0.83
CA LEU A 256 -13.75 -22.52 -1.20
C LEU A 256 -14.76 -22.41 -2.35
N LEU A 257 -14.66 -23.24 -3.38
CA LEU A 257 -15.63 -23.28 -4.49
C LEU A 257 -17.06 -23.46 -3.95
N LEU A 258 -17.26 -24.44 -3.08
CA LEU A 258 -18.58 -24.71 -2.49
C LEU A 258 -19.07 -23.55 -1.62
N ALA A 259 -18.17 -22.91 -0.85
CA ALA A 259 -18.50 -21.76 -0.03
C ALA A 259 -18.92 -20.53 -0.86
N LEU A 260 -18.34 -20.34 -2.05
CA LEU A 260 -18.65 -19.21 -2.93
C LEU A 260 -19.94 -19.41 -3.74
N TRP A 261 -20.46 -20.64 -3.85
CA TRP A 261 -21.62 -20.96 -4.69
C TRP A 261 -22.87 -20.09 -4.48
N PRO A 262 -23.31 -19.80 -3.24
CA PRO A 262 -24.47 -18.93 -3.01
C PRO A 262 -24.25 -17.52 -3.59
N SER A 263 -23.03 -17.00 -3.48
CA SER A 263 -22.66 -15.69 -4.01
C SER A 263 -22.61 -15.70 -5.54
N PHE A 264 -22.12 -16.77 -6.17
CA PHE A 264 -22.16 -16.93 -7.63
C PHE A 264 -23.57 -16.86 -8.19
N LYS A 265 -24.50 -17.65 -7.62
CA LYS A 265 -25.90 -17.63 -8.08
C LYS A 265 -26.54 -16.25 -8.02
N LYS A 266 -26.20 -15.46 -6.99
CA LYS A 266 -26.80 -14.16 -6.75
C LYS A 266 -26.18 -13.04 -7.58
N TYR A 267 -24.85 -13.01 -7.69
CA TYR A 267 -24.12 -11.84 -8.20
C TYR A 267 -23.41 -12.06 -9.53
N ALA A 268 -23.22 -13.31 -9.95
CA ALA A 268 -22.56 -13.65 -11.21
C ALA A 268 -23.19 -14.90 -11.87
N PRO A 269 -24.52 -14.92 -12.11
CA PRO A 269 -25.21 -16.09 -12.68
C PRO A 269 -24.66 -16.49 -14.06
N GLU A 270 -24.11 -15.55 -14.83
CA GLU A 270 -23.47 -15.80 -16.11
C GLU A 270 -22.17 -16.63 -16.00
N LEU A 271 -21.58 -16.74 -14.80
CA LEU A 271 -20.39 -17.57 -14.55
C LEU A 271 -20.74 -18.99 -14.09
N THR A 272 -22.03 -19.34 -14.02
CA THR A 272 -22.52 -20.62 -13.46
C THR A 272 -21.94 -21.83 -14.17
N GLU A 273 -21.85 -21.83 -15.50
CA GLU A 273 -21.33 -22.99 -16.25
C GLU A 273 -19.84 -23.21 -15.96
N ARG A 274 -19.05 -22.14 -15.97
CA ARG A 274 -17.63 -22.22 -15.61
C ARG A 274 -17.41 -22.66 -14.16
N PHE A 275 -18.26 -22.21 -13.24
CA PHE A 275 -18.25 -22.71 -11.86
C PHE A 275 -18.49 -24.22 -11.82
N ARG A 276 -19.51 -24.71 -12.55
CA ARG A 276 -19.87 -26.13 -12.57
C ARG A 276 -18.75 -26.99 -13.15
N GLU A 277 -18.08 -26.54 -14.20
CA GLU A 277 -16.92 -27.23 -14.79
C GLU A 277 -15.81 -27.44 -13.75
N LEU A 278 -15.43 -26.37 -13.04
CA LEU A 278 -14.40 -26.43 -11.99
C LEU A 278 -14.86 -27.26 -10.78
N GLU A 279 -16.13 -27.13 -10.37
CA GLU A 279 -16.67 -27.93 -9.27
C GLU A 279 -16.68 -29.43 -9.59
N LEU A 280 -17.07 -29.82 -10.81
CA LEU A 280 -17.03 -31.21 -11.27
C LEU A 280 -15.59 -31.74 -11.33
N LEU A 281 -14.66 -30.92 -11.82
CA LEU A 281 -13.25 -31.30 -11.89
C LEU A 281 -12.66 -31.48 -10.48
N SER A 282 -13.09 -30.67 -9.49
CA SER A 282 -12.67 -30.81 -8.09
C SER A 282 -13.09 -32.10 -7.38
N ARG A 283 -13.98 -32.91 -7.99
CA ARG A 283 -14.43 -34.21 -7.45
C ARG A 283 -13.58 -35.39 -7.90
N LYS A 284 -12.83 -35.25 -8.99
CA LYS A 284 -11.95 -36.27 -9.56
C LYS A 284 -10.58 -36.16 -8.91
#